data_AF-A0A938KB39-F1
#
_entry.id   AF-A0A938KB39-F1
#
_cell.length_a   1.000
_cell.length_b   1.000
_cell.length_c   1.000
_cell.angle_alpha   90.00
_cell.angle_beta   90.00
_cell.angle_gamma   90.00
#
_symmetry.space_group_name_H-M   'P 1'
#
loop_
_entity.id
_entity.type
_entity.pdbx_description
1 polymer ?
#
loop_
_entity_poly.entity_id
_entity_poly.type
_entity_poly.pdbx_seq_one_letter_code
_entity_poly.pdbx_strand_id
1 'polypeptide(L)'
;MRELTYAAGLNGLTFSSDGQRLAGWADDGTVPIWNVQSGEFIAVLRGHGGRITRAEFGSDGRRVSTRASDGFGVGAVWDARTGELLTPFFKNLANGTSFSRDGTMVFRLDENRRPRVLDAATGEPITPLLSLSAEAAEGSLSADGRYLVAAYRDGKARVWKLPRDQHAVEDLVLLAQVLAGHKLTTKGAFMPLEATVLSNGWWKLRTTYPDETRLSRSGPPQPTTNR
;
A
#
# COMPACT_ATOMS: atom_id res chain seq x y z
N MET A 1 28.46 -9.11 17.14
CA MET A 1 27.41 -10.02 16.64
C MET A 1 26.24 -9.93 17.59
N ARG A 2 24.99 -9.86 17.09
CA ARG A 2 23.77 -9.90 17.91
C ARG A 2 22.91 -11.05 17.43
N GLU A 3 22.28 -11.74 18.36
CA GLU A 3 21.41 -12.88 18.11
C GLU A 3 19.94 -12.45 18.16
N LEU A 4 19.15 -12.89 17.19
CA LEU A 4 17.69 -12.73 17.17
C LEU A 4 17.09 -14.10 17.39
N THR A 5 16.33 -14.27 18.48
CA THR A 5 15.78 -15.57 18.86
C THR A 5 14.29 -15.66 18.54
N TYR A 6 13.87 -16.86 18.14
CA TYR A 6 12.47 -17.24 18.01
C TYR A 6 12.28 -18.68 18.48
N ALA A 7 11.08 -19.01 18.97
CA ALA A 7 10.80 -20.32 19.55
C ALA A 7 10.70 -21.45 18.49
N ALA A 8 10.40 -21.10 17.24
CA ALA A 8 10.26 -22.04 16.13
C ALA A 8 11.40 -21.86 15.10
N GLY A 9 11.70 -22.94 14.37
CA GLY A 9 12.62 -22.88 13.23
C GLY A 9 12.12 -21.91 12.16
N LEU A 10 12.99 -20.98 11.75
CA LEU A 10 12.71 -20.05 10.67
C LEU A 10 13.12 -20.66 9.34
N ASN A 11 12.23 -20.60 8.36
CA ASN A 11 12.44 -21.08 7.00
C ASN A 11 13.13 -20.04 6.10
N GLY A 12 13.17 -18.79 6.54
CA GLY A 12 13.85 -17.71 5.85
C GLY A 12 13.63 -16.36 6.52
N LEU A 13 14.32 -15.36 5.97
CA LEU A 13 14.41 -14.00 6.50
C LEU A 13 14.35 -12.98 5.35
N THR A 14 13.83 -11.80 5.63
CA THR A 14 13.84 -10.66 4.71
C THR A 14 13.97 -9.34 5.46
N PHE A 15 14.70 -8.39 4.88
CA PHE A 15 14.85 -7.04 5.42
C PHE A 15 13.74 -6.13 4.89
N SER A 16 13.37 -5.12 5.68
CA SER A 16 12.67 -3.95 5.15
C SER A 16 13.57 -3.16 4.20
N SER A 17 12.97 -2.36 3.31
CA SER A 17 13.68 -1.55 2.32
C SER A 17 14.67 -0.54 2.95
N ASP A 18 14.39 -0.07 4.15
CA ASP A 18 15.24 0.82 4.95
C ASP A 18 16.29 0.07 5.81
N GLY A 19 16.27 -1.27 5.81
CA GLY A 19 17.14 -2.13 6.60
C GLY A 19 16.92 -2.08 8.11
N GLN A 20 15.89 -1.37 8.60
CA GLN A 20 15.66 -1.17 10.04
C GLN A 20 14.92 -2.34 10.69
N ARG A 21 14.19 -3.13 9.90
CA ARG A 21 13.39 -4.26 10.36
C ARG A 21 13.76 -5.54 9.63
N LEU A 22 13.60 -6.65 10.34
CA LEU A 22 13.75 -7.99 9.82
C LEU A 22 12.45 -8.75 10.04
N ALA A 23 11.99 -9.47 9.03
CA ALA A 23 10.89 -10.42 9.14
C ALA A 23 11.44 -11.83 8.92
N GLY A 24 11.04 -12.77 9.77
CA GLY A 24 11.33 -14.18 9.62
C GLY A 24 10.05 -14.96 9.53
N TRP A 25 10.02 -16.04 8.74
CA TRP A 25 8.80 -16.84 8.59
C TRP A 25 9.03 -18.28 9.01
N ALA A 26 8.08 -18.82 9.78
CA ALA A 26 8.22 -20.09 10.49
C ALA A 26 7.22 -21.15 10.02
N ASP A 27 7.51 -22.41 10.38
CA ASP A 27 6.64 -23.57 10.10
C ASP A 27 5.35 -23.56 10.93
N ASP A 28 5.33 -22.86 12.06
CA ASP A 28 4.17 -22.73 12.95
C ASP A 28 3.10 -21.75 12.42
N GLY A 29 3.24 -21.26 11.19
CA GLY A 29 2.31 -20.32 10.57
C GLY A 29 2.49 -18.88 11.04
N THR A 30 3.60 -18.55 11.70
CA THR A 30 3.87 -17.21 12.19
C THR A 30 5.00 -16.50 11.45
N VAL A 31 4.98 -15.17 11.52
CA VAL A 31 6.07 -14.32 11.02
C VAL A 31 6.50 -13.35 12.12
N PRO A 32 7.53 -13.64 12.92
CA PRO A 32 8.14 -12.67 13.81
C PRO A 32 8.81 -11.50 13.07
N ILE A 33 8.73 -10.32 13.68
CA ILE A 33 9.35 -9.07 13.21
C ILE A 33 10.28 -8.53 14.29
N TRP A 34 11.49 -8.13 13.91
CA TRP A 34 12.48 -7.55 14.81
C TRP A 34 12.96 -6.18 14.35
N ASN A 35 13.41 -5.38 15.31
CA ASN A 35 14.28 -4.25 15.05
C ASN A 35 15.71 -4.75 14.85
N VAL A 36 16.36 -4.37 13.75
CA VAL A 36 17.71 -4.85 13.43
C VAL A 36 18.76 -4.24 14.37
N GLN A 37 18.61 -2.96 14.72
CA GLN A 37 19.57 -2.22 15.52
C GLN A 37 19.51 -2.57 17.01
N SER A 38 18.31 -2.69 17.58
CA SER A 38 18.10 -3.07 18.99
C SER A 38 18.01 -4.58 19.18
N GLY A 39 17.74 -5.35 18.12
CA GLY A 39 17.48 -6.79 18.22
C GLY A 39 16.19 -7.13 18.95
N GLU A 40 15.41 -6.11 19.30
CA GLU A 40 14.15 -6.29 20.01
C GLU A 40 13.11 -6.90 19.08
N PHE A 41 12.32 -7.78 19.67
CA PHE A 41 11.12 -8.30 19.06
C PHE A 41 10.04 -7.21 19.02
N ILE A 42 9.55 -6.91 17.82
CA ILE A 42 8.54 -5.86 17.59
C ILE A 42 7.13 -6.45 17.63
N ALA A 43 6.89 -7.49 16.83
CA ALA A 43 5.57 -8.07 16.64
C ALA A 43 5.67 -9.50 16.08
N VAL A 44 4.54 -10.20 16.08
CA VAL A 44 4.39 -11.48 15.37
C VAL A 44 3.09 -11.49 14.58
N LEU A 45 3.19 -11.79 13.30
CA LEU A 45 2.05 -11.94 12.42
C LEU A 45 1.47 -13.35 12.64
N ARG A 46 0.24 -13.44 13.12
CA ARG A 46 -0.43 -14.70 13.50
C ARG A 46 -1.78 -14.85 12.81
N GLY A 47 -2.12 -16.07 12.41
CA GLY A 47 -3.46 -16.42 11.94
C GLY A 47 -3.49 -17.33 10.72
N HIS A 48 -2.34 -17.58 10.08
CA HIS A 48 -2.25 -18.63 9.06
C HIS A 48 -2.41 -20.01 9.70
N GLY A 49 -3.20 -20.88 9.07
CA GLY A 49 -3.45 -22.25 9.55
C GLY A 49 -2.37 -23.26 9.13
N GLY A 50 -1.35 -22.84 8.39
CA GLY A 50 -0.27 -23.69 7.92
C GLY A 50 1.04 -22.92 7.79
N ARG A 51 2.13 -23.66 7.50
CA ARG A 51 3.49 -23.09 7.44
C ARG A 51 3.57 -21.90 6.49
N ILE A 52 4.32 -20.89 6.90
CA ILE A 52 4.61 -19.76 6.02
C ILE A 52 5.70 -20.18 5.04
N THR A 53 5.41 -20.01 3.76
CA THR A 53 6.35 -20.29 2.67
C THR A 53 7.10 -19.05 2.24
N ARG A 54 6.55 -17.86 2.46
CA ARG A 54 7.21 -16.59 2.16
C ARG A 54 6.63 -15.43 2.95
N ALA A 55 7.49 -14.47 3.31
CA ALA A 55 7.09 -13.14 3.75
C ALA A 55 7.95 -12.08 3.03
N GLU A 56 7.36 -10.91 2.75
CA GLU A 56 8.06 -9.82 2.06
C GLU A 56 7.56 -8.46 2.55
N PHE A 57 8.50 -7.56 2.85
CA PHE A 57 8.17 -6.17 3.16
C PHE A 57 7.69 -5.43 1.92
N GLY A 58 6.64 -4.61 2.08
CA GLY A 58 6.29 -3.60 1.10
C GLY A 58 7.40 -2.55 0.98
N SER A 59 7.41 -1.82 -0.14
CA SER A 59 8.40 -0.76 -0.37
C SER A 59 8.37 0.35 0.69
N ASP A 60 7.21 0.54 1.34
CA ASP A 60 6.99 1.48 2.45
C ASP A 60 7.67 1.03 3.76
N GLY A 61 8.17 -0.21 3.84
CA GLY A 61 8.75 -0.83 5.02
C GLY A 61 7.78 -1.03 6.18
N ARG A 62 6.53 -0.57 6.08
CA ARG A 62 5.51 -0.60 7.14
C ARG A 62 4.66 -1.85 7.07
N ARG A 63 4.50 -2.44 5.89
CA ARG A 63 3.64 -3.61 5.68
C ARG A 63 4.46 -4.84 5.34
N VAL A 64 3.93 -5.99 5.73
CA VAL A 64 4.46 -7.30 5.33
C VAL A 64 3.36 -8.08 4.63
N SER A 65 3.67 -8.58 3.45
CA SER A 65 2.87 -9.61 2.78
C SER A 65 3.35 -10.99 3.23
N THR A 66 2.42 -11.92 3.44
CA THR A 66 2.74 -13.30 3.80
C THR A 66 1.99 -14.29 2.93
N ARG A 67 2.59 -15.47 2.76
CA ARG A 67 2.02 -16.61 2.03
C ARG A 67 2.26 -17.90 2.80
N ALA A 68 1.19 -18.66 3.03
CA ALA A 68 1.21 -19.96 3.68
C ALA A 68 0.92 -21.09 2.69
N SER A 69 1.41 -22.29 2.99
CA SER A 69 0.97 -23.52 2.33
C SER A 69 -0.04 -24.25 3.22
N ASP A 70 -1.31 -23.93 3.04
CA ASP A 70 -2.44 -24.51 3.74
C ASP A 70 -3.48 -25.04 2.73
N GLY A 71 -3.04 -25.92 1.81
CA GLY A 71 -3.89 -26.59 0.80
C GLY A 71 -4.44 -25.69 -0.32
N PHE A 72 -4.68 -24.42 -0.03
CA PHE A 72 -5.24 -23.42 -0.95
C PHE A 72 -4.27 -22.26 -1.20
N GLY A 73 -3.13 -22.21 -0.50
CA GLY A 73 -2.19 -21.11 -0.63
C GLY A 73 -2.84 -19.83 -0.11
N VAL A 74 -2.72 -19.59 1.19
CA VAL A 74 -3.34 -18.43 1.83
C VAL A 74 -2.35 -17.28 2.00
N GLY A 75 -2.79 -16.06 1.73
CA GLY A 75 -1.99 -14.86 1.91
C GLY A 75 -2.68 -13.80 2.74
N ALA A 76 -1.92 -12.85 3.24
CA ALA A 76 -2.44 -11.71 3.98
C ALA A 76 -1.44 -10.55 3.99
N VAL A 77 -1.95 -9.34 4.22
CA VAL A 77 -1.16 -8.14 4.50
C VAL A 77 -1.29 -7.78 5.97
N TRP A 78 -0.17 -7.41 6.55
CA TRP A 78 -0.08 -7.09 7.96
C TRP A 78 0.64 -5.78 8.17
N ASP A 79 0.27 -5.09 9.24
CA ASP A 79 1.07 -3.98 9.76
C ASP A 79 2.26 -4.55 10.53
N ALA A 80 3.48 -4.21 10.10
CA ALA A 80 4.70 -4.78 10.64
C ALA A 80 5.09 -4.20 12.02
N ARG A 81 4.41 -3.16 12.48
CA ARG A 81 4.66 -2.55 13.80
C ARG A 81 3.76 -3.14 14.87
N THR A 82 2.51 -3.40 14.52
CA THR A 82 1.48 -3.88 15.46
C THR A 82 1.23 -5.39 15.35
N GLY A 83 1.53 -5.97 14.19
CA GLY A 83 1.15 -7.34 13.85
C GLY A 83 -0.32 -7.51 13.46
N GLU A 84 -1.06 -6.41 13.30
CA GLU A 84 -2.47 -6.44 12.92
C GLU A 84 -2.66 -6.89 11.48
N LEU A 85 -3.72 -7.65 11.25
CA LEU A 85 -4.16 -8.07 9.93
C LEU A 85 -4.88 -6.89 9.24
N LEU A 86 -4.33 -6.43 8.12
CA LEU A 86 -4.89 -5.29 7.35
C LEU A 86 -5.89 -5.72 6.28
N THR A 87 -5.88 -7.00 5.90
CA THR A 87 -6.70 -7.54 4.81
C THR A 87 -7.32 -8.87 5.20
N PRO A 88 -8.52 -9.21 4.74
CA PRO A 88 -9.00 -10.59 4.81
C PRO A 88 -8.01 -11.55 4.15
N PHE A 89 -7.88 -12.76 4.67
CA PHE A 89 -7.02 -13.78 4.08
C PHE A 89 -7.39 -14.06 2.60
N PHE A 90 -6.40 -14.00 1.73
CA PHE A 90 -6.50 -14.36 0.32
C PHE A 90 -6.39 -15.88 0.22
N LYS A 91 -7.34 -16.57 -0.44
CA LYS A 91 -7.26 -18.02 -0.70
C LYS A 91 -6.96 -18.25 -2.19
N ASN A 92 -6.44 -19.42 -2.54
CA ASN A 92 -6.13 -19.81 -3.92
C ASN A 92 -4.99 -19.01 -4.56
N LEU A 93 -3.95 -18.67 -3.80
CA LEU A 93 -2.74 -17.98 -4.30
C LEU A 93 -1.96 -18.76 -5.36
N ALA A 94 -2.39 -19.97 -5.72
CA ALA A 94 -1.67 -20.83 -6.65
C ALA A 94 -1.49 -20.20 -8.05
N ASN A 95 -2.37 -19.31 -8.53
CA ASN A 95 -2.30 -18.81 -9.93
C ASN A 95 -2.83 -17.39 -10.21
N GLY A 96 -2.98 -16.49 -9.22
CA GLY A 96 -3.58 -15.18 -9.54
C GLY A 96 -3.68 -14.18 -8.42
N THR A 97 -2.62 -13.99 -7.63
CA THR A 97 -2.60 -12.93 -6.62
C THR A 97 -1.25 -12.27 -6.65
N SER A 98 -1.24 -10.97 -6.94
CA SER A 98 -0.04 -10.17 -7.15
C SER A 98 -0.19 -8.86 -6.38
N PHE A 99 0.88 -8.47 -5.69
CA PHE A 99 0.97 -7.16 -5.07
C PHE A 99 1.40 -6.13 -6.11
N SER A 100 0.91 -4.90 -6.00
CA SER A 100 1.61 -3.79 -6.65
C SER A 100 3.00 -3.65 -6.02
N ARG A 101 3.98 -3.19 -6.80
CA ARG A 101 5.36 -3.04 -6.32
C ARG A 101 5.48 -2.08 -5.13
N ASP A 102 4.59 -1.10 -5.05
CA ASP A 102 4.52 -0.18 -3.93
C ASP A 102 3.86 -0.79 -2.68
N GLY A 103 3.27 -1.99 -2.78
CA GLY A 103 2.60 -2.70 -1.69
C GLY A 103 1.24 -2.11 -1.31
N THR A 104 0.72 -1.17 -2.10
CA THR A 104 -0.55 -0.49 -1.82
C THR A 104 -1.78 -1.23 -2.33
N MET A 105 -1.60 -2.15 -3.29
CA MET A 105 -2.70 -2.87 -3.91
C MET A 105 -2.45 -4.38 -3.91
N VAL A 106 -3.54 -5.13 -3.79
CA VAL A 106 -3.55 -6.58 -3.97
C VAL A 106 -4.52 -6.95 -5.07
N PHE A 107 -4.02 -7.66 -6.07
CA PHE A 107 -4.85 -8.33 -7.06
C PHE A 107 -5.35 -9.66 -6.49
N ARG A 108 -6.64 -9.97 -6.64
CA ARG A 108 -7.23 -11.24 -6.25
C ARG A 108 -8.22 -11.74 -7.31
N LEU A 109 -8.31 -13.06 -7.41
CA LEU A 109 -9.43 -13.76 -8.03
C LEU A 109 -10.47 -14.18 -6.96
N ASP A 110 -11.75 -13.91 -7.20
CA ASP A 110 -12.82 -14.46 -6.38
C ASP A 110 -13.02 -15.98 -6.62
N GLU A 111 -13.99 -16.59 -5.93
CA GLU A 111 -14.32 -18.01 -6.09
C GLU A 111 -14.72 -18.39 -7.52
N ASN A 112 -15.22 -17.42 -8.30
CA ASN A 112 -15.61 -17.56 -9.70
C ASN A 112 -14.50 -17.06 -10.66
N ARG A 113 -13.27 -16.92 -10.17
CA ARG A 113 -12.10 -16.47 -10.91
C ARG A 113 -12.28 -15.09 -11.56
N ARG A 114 -13.04 -14.20 -10.92
CA ARG A 114 -13.21 -12.82 -11.37
C ARG A 114 -12.14 -11.93 -10.74
N PRO A 115 -11.42 -11.15 -11.55
CA PRO A 115 -10.39 -10.27 -11.05
C PRO A 115 -10.94 -9.09 -10.26
N ARG A 116 -10.25 -8.74 -9.17
CA ARG A 116 -10.52 -7.58 -8.33
C ARG A 116 -9.21 -7.02 -7.77
N VAL A 117 -9.16 -5.70 -7.62
CA VAL A 117 -8.08 -5.02 -6.90
C VAL A 117 -8.61 -4.50 -5.56
N LEU A 118 -7.85 -4.78 -4.51
CA LEU A 118 -8.12 -4.31 -3.15
C LEU A 118 -7.01 -3.35 -2.72
N ASP A 119 -7.37 -2.40 -1.86
CA ASP A 119 -6.44 -1.60 -1.11
C ASP A 119 -5.78 -2.49 -0.05
N ALA A 120 -4.46 -2.49 -0.02
CA ALA A 120 -3.67 -3.33 0.89
C ALA A 120 -3.66 -2.80 2.34
N ALA A 121 -4.08 -1.55 2.56
CA ALA A 121 -4.18 -0.94 3.89
C ALA A 121 -5.49 -1.29 4.59
N THR A 122 -6.60 -1.24 3.84
CA THR A 122 -7.95 -1.40 4.39
C THR A 122 -8.57 -2.75 4.04
N GLY A 123 -8.04 -3.45 3.03
CA GLY A 123 -8.69 -4.61 2.44
C GLY A 123 -9.96 -4.25 1.66
N GLU A 124 -10.27 -2.96 1.50
CA GLU A 124 -11.44 -2.51 0.76
C GLU A 124 -11.21 -2.60 -0.75
N PRO A 125 -12.26 -2.83 -1.52
CA PRO A 125 -12.15 -2.93 -2.97
C PRO A 125 -11.94 -1.58 -3.65
N ILE A 126 -10.84 -1.45 -4.39
CA ILE A 126 -10.57 -0.29 -5.25
C ILE A 126 -11.38 -0.38 -6.54
N THR A 127 -11.57 -1.61 -7.06
CA THR A 127 -12.35 -1.84 -8.27
C THR A 127 -13.64 -2.61 -7.98
N PRO A 128 -14.71 -2.36 -8.77
CA PRO A 128 -15.79 -3.34 -8.89
C PRO A 128 -15.24 -4.67 -9.43
N LEU A 129 -16.04 -5.74 -9.36
CA LEU A 129 -15.66 -7.02 -9.98
C LEU A 129 -15.43 -6.82 -11.48
N LEU A 130 -14.22 -7.10 -11.95
CA LEU A 130 -13.80 -6.88 -13.31
C LEU A 130 -14.14 -8.13 -14.15
N SER A 131 -15.42 -8.34 -14.48
CA SER A 131 -15.85 -9.50 -15.27
C SER A 131 -16.26 -9.10 -16.69
N LEU A 132 -15.67 -9.76 -17.68
CA LEU A 132 -16.10 -9.70 -19.07
C LEU A 132 -16.08 -11.13 -19.64
N SER A 133 -17.23 -11.81 -19.54
CA SER A 133 -17.62 -13.05 -20.23
C SER A 133 -16.78 -14.32 -20.09
N ALA A 134 -15.66 -14.33 -19.35
CA ALA A 134 -14.82 -15.51 -19.16
C ALA A 134 -14.10 -15.51 -17.80
N GLU A 135 -13.63 -16.68 -17.36
CA GLU A 135 -12.82 -16.84 -16.15
C GLU A 135 -11.38 -16.39 -16.38
N ALA A 136 -10.82 -15.62 -15.44
CA ALA A 136 -9.41 -15.27 -15.48
C ALA A 136 -8.54 -16.46 -15.04
N ALA A 137 -7.53 -16.78 -15.84
CA ALA A 137 -6.51 -17.76 -15.52
C ALA A 137 -5.55 -17.22 -14.46
N GLU A 138 -5.05 -16.01 -14.70
CA GLU A 138 -4.02 -15.32 -13.92
C GLU A 138 -4.14 -13.80 -14.14
N GLY A 139 -3.53 -13.00 -13.26
CA GLY A 139 -3.36 -11.58 -13.47
C GLY A 139 -2.22 -10.97 -12.68
N SER A 140 -1.79 -9.80 -13.11
CA SER A 140 -0.65 -9.08 -12.55
C SER A 140 -0.87 -7.56 -12.59
N LEU A 141 -0.38 -6.87 -11.57
CA LEU A 141 -0.35 -5.42 -11.50
C LEU A 141 0.94 -4.90 -12.13
N SER A 142 0.86 -3.78 -12.86
CA SER A 142 2.05 -3.08 -13.33
C SER A 142 2.87 -2.57 -12.15
N ALA A 143 4.18 -2.40 -12.35
CA ALA A 143 5.10 -1.96 -11.30
C ALA A 143 4.73 -0.59 -10.72
N ASP A 144 4.09 0.26 -11.51
CA ASP A 144 3.58 1.56 -11.09
C ASP A 144 2.13 1.49 -10.56
N GLY A 145 1.54 0.30 -10.42
CA GLY A 145 0.16 0.12 -9.94
C GLY A 145 -0.91 0.80 -10.80
N ARG A 146 -0.58 1.30 -12.00
CA ARG A 146 -1.53 1.99 -12.88
C ARG A 146 -2.38 1.04 -13.71
N TYR A 147 -1.91 -0.18 -13.89
CA TYR A 147 -2.56 -1.16 -14.74
C TYR A 147 -2.68 -2.50 -14.04
N LEU A 148 -3.82 -3.15 -14.27
CA LEU A 148 -4.00 -4.57 -14.06
C LEU A 148 -4.04 -5.25 -15.43
N VAL A 149 -3.33 -6.36 -15.61
CA VAL A 149 -3.55 -7.28 -16.73
C VAL A 149 -4.06 -8.61 -16.19
N ALA A 150 -5.04 -9.21 -16.86
CA ALA A 150 -5.46 -10.58 -16.57
C ALA A 150 -5.60 -11.37 -17.87
N ALA A 151 -5.09 -12.59 -17.86
CA ALA A 151 -5.24 -13.56 -18.93
C ALA A 151 -6.50 -14.40 -18.68
N TYR A 152 -7.28 -14.67 -19.72
CA TYR A 152 -8.55 -15.38 -19.63
C TYR A 152 -8.53 -16.70 -20.41
N ARG A 153 -9.38 -17.63 -19.98
CA ARG A 153 -9.54 -18.94 -20.65
C ARG A 153 -10.06 -18.85 -22.09
N ASP A 154 -10.61 -17.70 -22.49
CA ASP A 154 -11.05 -17.41 -23.87
C ASP A 154 -9.88 -17.05 -24.81
N GLY A 155 -8.64 -17.15 -24.34
CA GLY A 155 -7.43 -16.84 -25.10
C GLY A 155 -7.10 -15.35 -25.17
N LYS A 156 -7.83 -14.48 -24.47
CA LYS A 156 -7.61 -13.04 -24.46
C LYS A 156 -6.96 -12.57 -23.16
N ALA A 157 -6.10 -11.57 -23.27
CA ALA A 157 -5.68 -10.76 -22.13
C ALA A 157 -6.50 -9.48 -22.10
N ARG A 158 -6.89 -9.02 -20.91
CA ARG A 158 -7.56 -7.74 -20.71
C ARG A 158 -6.74 -6.88 -19.78
N VAL A 159 -6.65 -5.59 -20.10
CA VAL A 159 -5.89 -4.59 -19.34
C VAL A 159 -6.84 -3.52 -18.84
N TRP A 160 -6.77 -3.19 -17.56
CA TRP A 160 -7.54 -2.10 -16.95
C TRP A 160 -6.60 -1.05 -16.43
N LYS A 161 -6.98 0.22 -16.61
CA LYS A 161 -6.36 1.36 -15.94
C LYS A 161 -7.01 1.51 -14.56
N LEU A 162 -6.20 1.55 -13.52
CA LEU A 162 -6.65 1.67 -12.13
C LEU A 162 -6.69 3.15 -11.71
N PRO A 163 -7.75 3.60 -11.00
CA PRO A 163 -7.82 4.95 -10.47
C PRO A 163 -6.79 5.12 -9.35
N ARG A 164 -5.96 6.16 -9.45
CA ARG A 164 -5.06 6.64 -8.39
C ARG A 164 -5.70 7.88 -7.79
N ASP A 165 -6.55 7.73 -6.79
CA ASP A 165 -6.78 8.85 -5.86
C ASP A 165 -5.74 8.68 -4.76
N GLN A 166 -4.56 9.26 -4.99
CA GLN A 166 -3.39 9.13 -4.11
C GLN A 166 -3.16 10.33 -3.19
N HIS A 167 -4.09 11.27 -3.20
CA HIS A 167 -3.96 12.45 -2.36
C HIS A 167 -4.54 12.12 -1.00
N ALA A 168 -3.71 12.27 0.04
CA ALA A 168 -4.22 12.29 1.40
C ALA A 168 -5.31 13.37 1.48
N VAL A 169 -6.42 13.09 2.17
CA VAL A 169 -7.53 14.05 2.31
C VAL A 169 -7.01 15.36 2.91
N GLU A 170 -6.03 15.26 3.81
CA GLU A 170 -5.32 16.39 4.41
C GLU A 170 -4.58 17.24 3.38
N ASP A 171 -3.98 16.61 2.36
CA ASP A 171 -3.23 17.32 1.32
C ASP A 171 -4.18 17.93 0.27
N LEU A 172 -5.34 17.32 0.00
CA LEU A 172 -6.41 17.94 -0.80
C LEU A 172 -7.00 19.18 -0.10
N VAL A 173 -7.24 19.07 1.21
CA VAL A 173 -7.69 20.18 2.04
C VAL A 173 -6.64 21.29 2.08
N LEU A 174 -5.36 20.94 2.23
CA LEU A 174 -4.26 21.90 2.18
C LEU A 174 -4.16 22.59 0.81
N LEU A 175 -4.29 21.84 -0.29
CA LEU A 175 -4.29 22.40 -1.64
C LEU A 175 -5.44 23.39 -1.83
N ALA A 176 -6.66 23.03 -1.44
CA ALA A 176 -7.81 23.91 -1.51
C ALA A 176 -7.60 25.19 -0.69
N GLN A 177 -7.02 25.07 0.51
CA GLN A 177 -6.71 26.21 1.38
C GLN A 177 -5.64 27.13 0.80
N VAL A 178 -4.57 26.56 0.23
CA VAL A 178 -3.48 27.32 -0.40
C VAL A 178 -3.98 28.06 -1.65
N LEU A 179 -4.80 27.42 -2.48
CA LEU A 179 -5.39 28.05 -3.67
C LEU A 179 -6.41 29.13 -3.33
N ALA A 180 -7.25 28.90 -2.31
CA ALA A 180 -8.25 29.86 -1.88
C ALA A 180 -7.67 31.01 -1.04
N GLY A 181 -6.45 30.87 -0.50
CA GLY A 181 -5.86 31.81 0.45
C GLY A 181 -6.55 31.83 1.83
N HIS A 182 -7.45 30.88 2.09
CA HIS A 182 -8.32 30.86 3.27
C HIS A 182 -8.46 29.46 3.85
N LYS A 183 -8.66 29.38 5.17
CA LYS A 183 -9.06 28.17 5.88
C LYS A 183 -10.52 28.26 6.31
N LEU A 184 -11.26 27.18 6.11
CA LEU A 184 -12.59 27.01 6.69
C LEU A 184 -12.45 26.50 8.13
N THR A 185 -13.00 27.25 9.08
CA THR A 185 -13.02 26.86 10.49
C THR A 185 -14.08 25.80 10.76
N THR A 186 -14.00 25.13 11.91
CA THR A 186 -15.01 24.15 12.37
C THR A 186 -16.41 24.76 12.56
N LYS A 187 -16.50 26.10 12.57
CA LYS A 187 -17.75 26.86 12.66
C LYS A 187 -18.23 27.40 11.30
N GLY A 188 -17.58 27.02 10.19
CA GLY A 188 -17.96 27.42 8.83
C GLY A 188 -17.49 28.82 8.40
N ALA A 189 -16.66 29.50 9.20
CA ALA A 189 -16.10 30.81 8.83
C ALA A 189 -14.82 30.66 8.00
N PHE A 190 -14.66 31.48 6.96
CA PHE A 190 -13.42 31.61 6.18
C PHE A 190 -12.46 32.56 6.89
N MET A 191 -11.24 32.11 7.16
CA MET A 191 -10.17 32.92 7.73
C MET A 191 -9.01 33.03 6.73
N PRO A 192 -8.48 34.22 6.45
CA PRO A 192 -7.32 34.37 5.57
C PRO A 192 -6.10 33.66 6.18
N LEU A 193 -5.29 33.06 5.32
CA LEU A 193 -4.07 32.38 5.72
C LEU A 193 -2.88 33.33 5.67
N GLU A 194 -2.02 33.23 6.70
CA GLU A 194 -0.74 33.93 6.74
C GLU A 194 0.16 33.51 5.57
N ALA A 195 0.92 34.47 5.03
CA ALA A 195 1.80 34.25 3.87
C ALA A 195 2.80 33.10 4.09
N THR A 196 3.29 32.92 5.32
CA THR A 196 4.19 31.83 5.68
C THR A 196 3.51 30.46 5.62
N VAL A 197 2.24 30.37 5.99
CA VAL A 197 1.46 29.11 5.93
C VAL A 197 1.18 28.73 4.47
N LEU A 198 0.85 29.72 3.63
CA LEU A 198 0.68 29.52 2.19
C LEU A 198 1.97 29.04 1.53
N SER A 199 3.10 29.69 1.83
CA SER A 199 4.41 29.32 1.28
C SER A 199 4.84 27.92 1.72
N ASN A 200 4.73 27.59 3.01
CA ASN A 200 5.11 26.27 3.52
C ASN A 200 4.19 25.17 2.99
N GLY A 201 2.87 25.42 2.92
CA GLY A 201 1.91 24.49 2.36
C GLY A 201 2.16 24.22 0.88
N TRP A 202 2.44 25.27 0.11
CA TRP A 202 2.80 25.17 -1.30
C TRP A 202 4.08 24.35 -1.51
N TRP A 203 5.13 24.60 -0.72
CA TRP A 203 6.37 23.83 -0.82
C TRP A 203 6.18 22.38 -0.43
N LYS A 204 5.42 22.08 0.63
CA LYS A 204 5.06 20.71 1.00
C LYS A 204 4.36 20.00 -0.17
N LEU A 205 3.32 20.60 -0.74
CA LEU A 205 2.58 20.01 -1.87
C LEU A 205 3.47 19.80 -3.10
N ARG A 206 4.37 20.74 -3.38
CA ARG A 206 5.32 20.66 -4.50
C ARG A 206 6.38 19.57 -4.30
N THR A 207 6.83 19.36 -3.06
CA THR A 207 7.76 18.26 -2.75
C THR A 207 7.07 16.90 -2.76
N THR A 208 5.81 16.84 -2.35
CA THR A 208 5.04 15.58 -2.30
C THR A 208 4.50 15.18 -3.67
N TYR A 209 4.09 16.16 -4.50
CA TYR A 209 3.47 15.96 -5.82
C TYR A 209 4.18 16.79 -6.92
N PRO A 210 5.43 16.46 -7.26
CA PRO A 210 6.29 17.29 -8.12
C PRO A 210 5.83 17.37 -9.59
N ASP A 211 5.13 16.35 -10.10
CA ASP A 211 4.65 16.31 -11.49
C ASP A 211 3.34 17.08 -11.69
N GLU A 212 2.53 17.22 -10.64
CA GLU A 212 1.21 17.88 -10.68
C GLU A 212 1.30 19.38 -10.37
N THR A 213 2.33 19.80 -9.64
CA THR A 213 2.59 21.21 -9.29
C THR A 213 3.43 21.94 -10.34
N ARG A 214 3.74 21.29 -11.47
CA ARG A 214 4.33 21.91 -12.67
C ARG A 214 3.27 22.67 -13.47
N LEU A 215 2.67 23.71 -12.89
CA LEU A 215 2.02 24.75 -13.68
C LEU A 215 3.08 25.77 -14.14
N SER A 216 2.92 26.26 -15.38
CA SER A 216 3.93 26.98 -16.15
C SER A 216 4.58 28.17 -15.40
N ARG A 217 5.92 28.22 -15.41
CA ARG A 217 6.91 29.33 -15.19
C ARG A 217 6.55 30.61 -14.40
N SER A 218 5.43 30.68 -13.71
CA SER A 218 5.04 31.78 -12.84
C SER A 218 5.25 31.31 -11.41
N GLY A 219 6.24 31.91 -10.76
CA GLY A 219 6.47 31.72 -9.33
C GLY A 219 5.27 32.20 -8.50
N PRO A 220 5.33 32.03 -7.17
CA PRO A 220 4.24 32.42 -6.28
C PRO A 220 3.84 33.90 -6.50
N PRO A 221 2.55 34.25 -6.37
CA PRO A 221 2.10 35.63 -6.48
C PRO A 221 2.86 36.49 -5.46
N GLN A 222 3.57 37.51 -5.95
CA GLN A 222 4.27 38.48 -5.12
C GLN A 222 3.25 39.33 -4.36
N PRO A 223 3.48 39.65 -3.07
CA PRO A 223 2.59 40.51 -2.31
C PRO A 223 2.53 41.90 -2.96
N THR A 224 1.34 42.30 -3.43
CA THR A 224 1.11 43.67 -3.91
C THR A 224 1.15 44.62 -2.73
N THR A 225 2.18 45.46 -2.67
CA THR A 225 2.21 46.62 -1.78
C THR A 225 1.32 47.69 -2.40
N ASN A 226 0.08 47.82 -1.91
CA ASN A 226 -0.72 49.00 -2.19
C ASN A 226 -0.14 50.17 -1.38
N ARG A 227 0.31 51.22 -2.08
CA ARG A 227 0.49 52.57 -1.55
C ARG A 227 -0.75 53.39 -1.85
#